data_AF-A0A146K965-F1
#
_entry.id   AF-A0A146K965-F1
#
_cell.length_a   1.000
_cell.length_b   1.000
_cell.length_c   1.000
_cell.angle_alpha   90.00
_cell.angle_beta   90.00
_cell.angle_gamma   90.00
#
_symmetry.space_group_name_H-M   'P 1'
#
loop_
_entity.id
_entity.type
_entity.pdbx_description
1 polymer ?
#
loop_
_entity_poly.entity_id
_entity_poly.type
_entity_poly.pdbx_seq_one_letter_code
_entity_poly.pdbx_strand_id
1 'polypeptide(L)'
;NNSLFMFQRIITTADVANINKAKIFNIIAPFAVQIEKEAFYKWYNLRFVYVPNLQIVGDHAFRHCFSLTQVIGSQIKQIAEECFSSCYCLDRIDLQNVEHFGCNSFNYSALRTVVNDKCRSLTENVFTDSIQLESLNFSMLEEFHFKSIQGCYNCESLRFPVVQTIHGKNNKVSATEDSSDALKRVIKSIKALPKDTCEINIESVKMLVNASTQFEQNRILYSNSLHNKNLSTQLKGLVLMKIENIPDHKFSNFRCLNFVHAPRTQSLG
;
A
#
# COMPACT_ATOMS: atom_id res chain seq x y z
N ASN A 1 -12.41 21.33 -12.81
CA ASN A 1 -12.17 20.98 -11.40
C ASN A 1 -11.91 19.48 -11.32
N ASN A 2 -10.85 19.04 -10.65
CA ASN A 2 -10.45 17.62 -10.52
C ASN A 2 -10.89 17.01 -9.17
N SER A 3 -11.62 17.77 -8.37
CA SER A 3 -12.11 17.35 -7.05
C SER A 3 -13.62 17.21 -7.09
N LEU A 4 -14.12 16.06 -6.64
CA LEU A 4 -15.53 15.76 -6.47
C LEU A 4 -15.92 15.95 -5.01
N PHE A 5 -16.89 16.82 -4.76
CA PHE A 5 -17.47 17.03 -3.44
C PHE A 5 -18.78 16.27 -3.32
N MET A 6 -18.92 15.49 -2.26
CA MET A 6 -20.11 14.68 -1.98
C MET A 6 -20.56 14.94 -0.54
N PHE A 7 -21.86 15.07 -0.32
CA PHE A 7 -22.41 15.44 1.00
C PHE A 7 -23.39 14.40 1.54
N GLN A 8 -23.60 13.32 0.79
CA GLN A 8 -24.40 12.18 1.20
C GLN A 8 -23.72 11.41 2.34
N ARG A 9 -24.54 10.82 3.21
CA ARG A 9 -24.07 9.89 4.27
C ARG A 9 -23.74 8.51 3.73
N ILE A 10 -24.43 8.09 2.66
CA ILE A 10 -24.21 6.83 1.96
C ILE A 10 -23.88 7.19 0.53
N ILE A 11 -22.76 6.70 0.00
CA ILE A 11 -22.37 6.90 -1.38
C ILE A 11 -22.58 5.61 -2.16
N THR A 12 -23.40 5.70 -3.21
CA THR A 12 -23.80 4.59 -4.06
C THR A 12 -23.21 4.73 -5.46
N THR A 13 -23.35 3.68 -6.28
CA THR A 13 -23.01 3.77 -7.71
C THR A 13 -23.90 4.76 -8.47
N ALA A 14 -25.16 4.94 -8.03
CA ALA A 14 -26.09 5.89 -8.63
C ALA A 14 -25.64 7.35 -8.44
N ASP A 15 -25.07 7.67 -7.27
CA ASP A 15 -24.55 9.02 -6.97
C ASP A 15 -23.43 9.44 -7.93
N VAL A 16 -22.72 8.47 -8.52
CA VAL A 16 -21.54 8.72 -9.35
C VAL A 16 -21.68 8.26 -10.80
N ALA A 17 -22.82 7.70 -11.19
CA ALA A 17 -23.02 7.05 -12.49
C ALA A 17 -22.71 7.97 -13.69
N ASN A 18 -23.03 9.25 -13.57
CA ASN A 18 -22.86 10.25 -14.62
C ASN A 18 -21.56 11.07 -14.48
N ILE A 19 -20.68 10.69 -13.57
CA ILE A 19 -19.41 11.40 -13.34
C ILE A 19 -18.34 10.87 -14.29
N ASN A 20 -17.69 11.78 -15.01
CA ASN A 20 -16.50 11.43 -15.78
C ASN A 20 -15.31 11.19 -14.84
N LYS A 21 -15.19 9.96 -14.32
CA LYS A 21 -14.14 9.54 -13.39
C LYS A 21 -12.71 9.73 -13.90
N ALA A 22 -12.49 9.82 -15.22
CA ALA A 22 -11.16 10.09 -15.77
C ALA A 22 -10.64 11.50 -15.41
N LYS A 23 -11.54 12.44 -15.06
CA LYS A 23 -11.18 13.80 -14.65
C LYS A 23 -11.05 13.98 -13.14
N ILE A 24 -11.44 12.99 -12.34
CA ILE A 24 -11.47 13.12 -10.87
C ILE A 24 -10.22 12.53 -10.25
N PHE A 25 -9.47 13.38 -9.55
CA PHE A 25 -8.27 13.00 -8.80
C PHE A 25 -8.54 12.97 -7.30
N ASN A 26 -9.53 13.73 -6.81
CA ASN A 26 -9.81 13.84 -5.38
C ASN A 26 -11.30 13.66 -5.10
N ILE A 27 -11.62 12.94 -4.02
CA ILE A 27 -12.98 12.86 -3.46
C ILE A 27 -12.97 13.51 -2.08
N ILE A 28 -13.89 14.43 -1.84
CA ILE A 28 -14.11 15.10 -0.56
C ILE A 28 -15.54 14.78 -0.12
N ALA A 29 -15.67 13.86 0.82
CA ALA A 29 -16.96 13.35 1.32
C ALA A 29 -17.00 13.38 2.86
N PRO A 30 -17.09 14.58 3.47
CA PRO A 30 -16.93 14.76 4.92
C PRO A 30 -18.01 14.06 5.75
N PHE A 31 -19.19 13.80 5.18
CA PHE A 31 -20.33 13.22 5.90
C PHE A 31 -20.57 11.75 5.57
N ALA A 32 -19.81 11.17 4.63
CA ALA A 32 -19.96 9.78 4.26
C ALA A 32 -19.63 8.88 5.46
N VAL A 33 -20.58 8.03 5.83
CA VAL A 33 -20.46 6.98 6.85
C VAL A 33 -20.35 5.61 6.17
N GLN A 34 -20.88 5.49 4.96
CA GLN A 34 -20.82 4.26 4.16
C GLN A 34 -20.54 4.58 2.70
N ILE A 35 -19.69 3.77 2.09
CA ILE A 35 -19.52 3.70 0.63
C ILE A 35 -19.97 2.30 0.22
N GLU A 36 -20.95 2.23 -0.67
CA GLU A 36 -21.51 0.96 -1.12
C GLU A 36 -20.63 0.25 -2.14
N LYS A 37 -21.03 -0.98 -2.46
CA LYS A 37 -20.39 -1.84 -3.44
C LYS A 37 -20.13 -1.08 -4.75
N GLU A 38 -18.90 -1.19 -5.24
CA GLU A 38 -18.44 -0.66 -6.54
C GLU A 38 -18.57 0.86 -6.76
N ALA A 39 -18.92 1.66 -5.74
CA ALA A 39 -19.18 3.10 -5.91
C ALA A 39 -18.01 3.83 -6.59
N PHE A 40 -16.76 3.48 -6.30
CA PHE A 40 -15.56 4.04 -6.95
C PHE A 40 -14.77 2.99 -7.74
N TYR A 41 -15.44 1.97 -8.29
CA TYR A 41 -14.80 0.91 -9.07
C TYR A 41 -14.09 1.45 -10.34
N LYS A 42 -12.81 1.11 -10.53
CA LYS A 42 -11.98 1.51 -11.67
C LYS A 42 -11.85 3.03 -11.83
N TRP A 43 -11.76 3.78 -10.73
CA TRP A 43 -11.40 5.20 -10.77
C TRP A 43 -9.88 5.34 -10.87
N TYR A 44 -9.33 4.97 -12.04
CA TYR A 44 -7.88 4.80 -12.27
C TYR A 44 -7.03 6.04 -11.91
N ASN A 45 -7.60 7.23 -12.06
CA ASN A 45 -6.93 8.51 -11.82
C ASN A 45 -7.19 9.09 -10.42
N LEU A 46 -8.03 8.45 -9.61
CA LEU A 46 -8.28 8.88 -8.22
C LEU A 46 -6.99 8.74 -7.43
N ARG A 47 -6.62 9.79 -6.69
CA ARG A 47 -5.37 9.89 -5.92
C ARG A 47 -5.59 10.06 -4.44
N PHE A 48 -6.67 10.75 -4.07
CA PHE A 48 -6.93 11.17 -2.70
C PHE A 48 -8.42 11.06 -2.35
N VAL A 49 -8.71 10.55 -1.15
CA VAL A 49 -10.07 10.44 -0.62
C VAL A 49 -10.10 10.99 0.80
N TYR A 50 -10.96 11.98 1.05
CA TYR A 50 -11.22 12.53 2.39
C TYR A 50 -12.61 12.13 2.87
N VAL A 51 -12.63 11.27 3.88
CA VAL A 51 -13.81 10.56 4.39
C VAL A 51 -13.70 10.35 5.92
N PRO A 52 -13.59 11.44 6.71
CA PRO A 52 -13.24 11.38 8.13
C PRO A 52 -14.24 10.59 8.99
N ASN A 53 -15.50 10.47 8.55
CA ASN A 53 -16.59 9.80 9.27
C ASN A 53 -16.94 8.41 8.72
N LEU A 54 -16.19 7.92 7.72
CA LEU A 54 -16.49 6.65 7.05
C LEU A 54 -16.25 5.49 8.00
N GLN A 55 -17.24 4.61 8.09
CA GLN A 55 -17.22 3.43 8.95
C GLN A 55 -17.22 2.12 8.14
N ILE A 56 -17.96 2.10 7.04
CA ILE A 56 -18.17 0.89 6.22
C ILE A 56 -17.77 1.16 4.77
N VAL A 57 -16.92 0.30 4.23
CA VAL A 57 -16.53 0.33 2.82
C VAL A 57 -16.92 -0.99 2.16
N GLY A 58 -17.86 -0.91 1.23
CA GLY A 58 -18.49 -2.05 0.57
C GLY A 58 -17.59 -2.74 -0.45
N ASP A 59 -18.07 -3.87 -0.97
CA ASP A 59 -17.29 -4.75 -1.83
C ASP A 59 -16.80 -4.00 -3.07
N HIS A 60 -15.53 -4.20 -3.43
CA HIS A 60 -14.94 -3.62 -4.64
C HIS A 60 -15.01 -2.08 -4.73
N ALA A 61 -15.36 -1.37 -3.63
CA ALA A 61 -15.67 0.06 -3.66
C ALA A 61 -14.57 0.91 -4.29
N PHE A 62 -13.30 0.58 -4.07
CA PHE A 62 -12.14 1.26 -4.66
C PHE A 62 -11.28 0.31 -5.51
N ARG A 63 -11.81 -0.84 -5.93
CA ARG A 63 -11.02 -1.80 -6.71
C ARG A 63 -10.54 -1.17 -8.01
N HIS A 64 -9.26 -1.38 -8.31
CA HIS A 64 -8.53 -0.81 -9.46
C HIS A 64 -8.42 0.73 -9.44
N CYS A 65 -8.48 1.38 -8.28
CA CYS A 65 -8.03 2.77 -8.14
C CYS A 65 -6.50 2.85 -8.15
N PHE A 66 -5.88 2.59 -9.31
CA PHE A 66 -4.43 2.38 -9.44
C PHE A 66 -3.59 3.54 -8.89
N SER A 67 -4.07 4.78 -9.06
CA SER A 67 -3.36 5.98 -8.62
C SER A 67 -3.68 6.40 -7.19
N LEU A 68 -4.56 5.68 -6.46
CA LEU A 68 -5.00 6.09 -5.13
C LEU A 68 -3.83 5.96 -4.19
N THR A 69 -3.37 7.08 -3.63
CA THR A 69 -2.22 7.13 -2.72
C THR A 69 -2.65 7.21 -1.26
N GLN A 70 -3.74 7.95 -1.00
CA GLN A 70 -4.14 8.27 0.37
C GLN A 70 -5.65 8.28 0.57
N VAL A 71 -6.09 7.65 1.66
CA VAL A 71 -7.45 7.72 2.20
C VAL A 71 -7.38 8.26 3.62
N ILE A 72 -8.00 9.41 3.86
CA ILE A 72 -8.15 9.99 5.20
C ILE A 72 -9.52 9.59 5.74
N GLY A 73 -9.55 8.53 6.56
CA GLY A 73 -10.74 8.07 7.28
C GLY A 73 -10.35 7.27 8.52
N SER A 74 -10.37 7.91 9.69
CA SER A 74 -9.92 7.29 10.95
C SER A 74 -10.99 6.47 11.68
N GLN A 75 -12.24 6.52 11.18
CA GLN A 75 -13.40 5.86 11.79
C GLN A 75 -13.77 4.54 11.09
N ILE A 76 -12.95 4.06 10.16
CA ILE A 76 -13.25 2.86 9.37
C ILE A 76 -13.22 1.64 10.29
N LYS A 77 -14.32 0.88 10.30
CA LYS A 77 -14.49 -0.35 11.08
C LYS A 77 -14.57 -1.59 10.21
N GLN A 78 -15.17 -1.48 9.04
CA GLN A 78 -15.38 -2.60 8.13
C GLN A 78 -14.90 -2.27 6.74
N ILE A 79 -14.07 -3.16 6.20
CA ILE A 79 -13.59 -3.12 4.83
C ILE A 79 -14.00 -4.44 4.19
N ALA A 80 -14.88 -4.40 3.19
CA ALA A 80 -15.43 -5.59 2.56
C ALA A 80 -14.50 -6.19 1.49
N GLU A 81 -14.98 -7.22 0.77
CA GLU A 81 -14.18 -8.00 -0.17
C GLU A 81 -13.62 -7.12 -1.29
N GLU A 82 -12.33 -7.32 -1.60
CA GLU A 82 -11.61 -6.63 -2.68
C GLU A 82 -11.72 -5.10 -2.68
N CYS A 83 -12.09 -4.48 -1.56
CA CYS A 83 -12.40 -3.06 -1.48
C CYS A 83 -11.28 -2.16 -2.05
N PHE A 84 -10.03 -2.37 -1.64
CA PHE A 84 -8.84 -1.67 -2.15
C PHE A 84 -7.96 -2.57 -3.01
N SER A 85 -8.55 -3.59 -3.63
CA SER A 85 -7.83 -4.50 -4.52
C SER A 85 -7.19 -3.75 -5.67
N SER A 86 -5.91 -4.05 -5.94
CA SER A 86 -5.13 -3.39 -6.99
C SER A 86 -5.01 -1.87 -6.82
N CYS A 87 -5.06 -1.34 -5.60
CA CYS A 87 -4.67 0.05 -5.33
C CYS A 87 -3.14 0.15 -5.22
N TYR A 88 -2.44 0.01 -6.35
CA TYR A 88 -0.98 -0.14 -6.43
C TYR A 88 -0.18 0.98 -5.79
N CYS A 89 -0.76 2.16 -5.62
CA CYS A 89 -0.11 3.32 -5.00
C CYS A 89 -0.58 3.61 -3.57
N LEU A 90 -1.54 2.84 -3.02
CA LEU A 90 -2.13 3.16 -1.71
C LEU A 90 -1.15 2.85 -0.60
N ASP A 91 -0.53 3.90 -0.05
CA ASP A 91 0.48 3.83 0.99
C ASP A 91 0.01 4.40 2.34
N ARG A 92 -1.07 5.19 2.33
CA ARG A 92 -1.57 5.91 3.52
C ARG A 92 -3.07 5.73 3.70
N ILE A 93 -3.43 4.91 4.68
CA ILE A 93 -4.78 4.73 5.19
C ILE A 93 -4.68 4.37 6.66
N ASP A 94 -5.55 4.94 7.48
CA ASP A 94 -5.65 4.58 8.89
C ASP A 94 -6.46 3.29 9.02
N LEU A 95 -5.81 2.23 9.52
CA LEU A 95 -6.42 0.92 9.74
C LEU A 95 -6.52 0.58 11.22
N GLN A 96 -6.21 1.52 12.12
CA GLN A 96 -6.08 1.25 13.55
C GLN A 96 -7.38 0.69 14.15
N ASN A 97 -8.52 1.19 13.67
CA ASN A 97 -9.86 0.88 14.18
C ASN A 97 -10.61 -0.20 13.38
N VAL A 98 -10.01 -0.79 12.36
CA VAL A 98 -10.70 -1.77 11.51
C VAL A 98 -10.89 -3.07 12.29
N GLU A 99 -12.15 -3.48 12.43
CA GLU A 99 -12.58 -4.71 13.11
C GLU A 99 -12.61 -5.89 12.13
N HIS A 100 -12.98 -5.64 10.87
CA HIS A 100 -13.18 -6.66 9.85
C HIS A 100 -12.51 -6.30 8.52
N PHE A 101 -11.66 -7.21 8.04
CA PHE A 101 -11.03 -7.15 6.74
C PHE A 101 -11.60 -8.25 5.84
N GLY A 102 -12.18 -7.86 4.71
CA GLY A 102 -12.67 -8.77 3.69
C GLY A 102 -11.54 -9.45 2.93
N CYS A 103 -11.87 -10.57 2.28
CA CYS A 103 -10.94 -11.30 1.43
C CYS A 103 -10.37 -10.38 0.33
N ASN A 104 -9.06 -10.47 0.10
CA ASN A 104 -8.32 -9.65 -0.89
C ASN A 104 -8.52 -8.13 -0.74
N SER A 105 -9.01 -7.62 0.40
CA SER A 105 -9.37 -6.20 0.57
C SER A 105 -8.20 -5.24 0.32
N PHE A 106 -6.96 -5.69 0.50
CA PHE A 106 -5.74 -4.93 0.24
C PHE A 106 -4.75 -5.66 -0.68
N ASN A 107 -5.20 -6.61 -1.50
CA ASN A 107 -4.27 -7.30 -2.39
C ASN A 107 -3.63 -6.32 -3.40
N TYR A 108 -2.33 -6.51 -3.67
CA TYR A 108 -1.53 -5.59 -4.49
C TYR A 108 -1.52 -4.11 -4.03
N SER A 109 -1.64 -3.84 -2.73
CA SER A 109 -1.51 -2.48 -2.19
C SER A 109 -0.05 -2.07 -1.94
N ALA A 110 0.21 -0.77 -1.80
CA ALA A 110 1.52 -0.22 -1.46
C ALA A 110 1.73 -0.02 0.06
N LEU A 111 0.85 -0.56 0.90
CA LEU A 111 0.97 -0.45 2.35
C LEU A 111 2.28 -1.06 2.81
N ARG A 112 3.06 -0.26 3.55
CA ARG A 112 4.37 -0.67 4.08
C ARG A 112 4.26 -1.26 5.47
N THR A 113 3.52 -0.59 6.33
CA THR A 113 3.28 -1.00 7.69
C THR A 113 1.79 -0.95 7.94
N VAL A 114 1.27 -1.93 8.67
CA VAL A 114 -0.13 -1.94 9.11
C VAL A 114 -0.14 -2.05 10.62
N VAL A 115 -0.81 -1.08 11.25
CA VAL A 115 -1.08 -1.08 12.68
C VAL A 115 -2.59 -1.21 12.88
N ASN A 116 -3.00 -2.12 13.74
CA ASN A 116 -4.41 -2.37 14.03
C ASN A 116 -4.61 -2.79 15.49
N ASP A 117 -5.61 -2.21 16.14
CA ASP A 117 -5.88 -2.45 17.57
C ASP A 117 -7.25 -3.09 17.83
N LYS A 118 -7.96 -3.53 16.79
CA LYS A 118 -9.37 -3.98 16.90
C LYS A 118 -9.65 -5.35 16.28
N CYS A 119 -8.98 -5.69 15.18
CA CYS A 119 -9.19 -6.93 14.45
C CYS A 119 -8.75 -8.15 15.28
N ARG A 120 -9.66 -9.12 15.41
CA ARG A 120 -9.43 -10.37 16.15
C ARG A 120 -9.02 -11.55 15.28
N SER A 121 -9.37 -11.55 13.99
CA SER A 121 -9.04 -12.66 13.08
C SER A 121 -8.61 -12.14 11.72
N LEU A 122 -7.47 -12.63 11.26
CA LEU A 122 -6.88 -12.33 9.96
C LEU A 122 -6.54 -13.66 9.27
N THR A 123 -7.59 -14.32 8.76
CA THR A 123 -7.54 -15.65 8.12
C THR A 123 -7.71 -15.62 6.60
N GLU A 124 -8.34 -14.55 6.10
CA GLU A 124 -8.59 -14.33 4.68
C GLU A 124 -7.37 -13.79 3.94
N ASN A 125 -7.40 -13.79 2.60
CA ASN A 125 -6.31 -13.34 1.71
C ASN A 125 -6.08 -11.81 1.69
N VAL A 126 -6.12 -11.13 2.84
CA VAL A 126 -6.23 -9.67 2.96
C VAL A 126 -5.15 -8.90 2.18
N PHE A 127 -3.88 -9.23 2.38
CA PHE A 127 -2.74 -8.49 1.82
C PHE A 127 -2.03 -9.22 0.67
N THR A 128 -2.67 -10.19 0.03
CA THR A 128 -2.03 -11.03 -1.00
C THR A 128 -1.27 -10.21 -2.05
N ASP A 129 -0.05 -10.61 -2.38
CA ASP A 129 0.84 -9.95 -3.34
C ASP A 129 1.09 -8.45 -3.07
N SER A 130 0.88 -7.99 -1.83
CA SER A 130 1.27 -6.63 -1.40
C SER A 130 2.75 -6.61 -1.11
N ILE A 131 3.55 -6.53 -2.17
CA ILE A 131 5.00 -6.67 -2.06
C ILE A 131 5.67 -5.48 -1.36
N GLN A 132 4.95 -4.39 -1.10
CA GLN A 132 5.49 -3.27 -0.32
C GLN A 132 5.39 -3.47 1.19
N LEU A 133 4.58 -4.43 1.64
CA LEU A 133 4.33 -4.72 3.04
C LEU A 133 5.60 -5.26 3.70
N GLU A 134 6.04 -4.58 4.75
CA GLU A 134 7.25 -4.86 5.51
C GLU A 134 6.93 -5.34 6.94
N SER A 135 5.87 -4.80 7.55
CA SER A 135 5.44 -5.26 8.87
C SER A 135 3.94 -5.17 9.16
N LEU A 136 3.48 -6.07 10.03
CA LEU A 136 2.15 -6.06 10.62
C LEU A 136 2.24 -5.98 12.15
N ASN A 137 1.49 -5.06 12.75
CA ASN A 137 1.33 -4.93 14.20
C ASN A 137 -0.16 -4.99 14.53
N PHE A 138 -0.62 -6.10 15.09
CA PHE A 138 -2.01 -6.26 15.49
C PHE A 138 -2.08 -6.56 16.99
N SER A 139 -2.56 -5.60 17.76
CA SER A 139 -2.53 -5.66 19.23
C SER A 139 -3.54 -6.64 19.82
N MET A 140 -4.65 -6.90 19.11
CA MET A 140 -5.79 -7.69 19.57
C MET A 140 -6.06 -8.95 18.72
N LEU A 141 -5.11 -9.35 17.86
CA LEU A 141 -5.30 -10.48 16.96
C LEU A 141 -5.23 -11.80 17.72
N GLU A 142 -6.28 -12.62 17.62
CA GLU A 142 -6.41 -13.93 18.27
C GLU A 142 -6.13 -15.08 17.30
N GLU A 143 -6.46 -14.90 16.01
CA GLU A 143 -6.25 -15.89 14.96
C GLU A 143 -5.59 -15.29 13.71
N PHE A 144 -4.58 -15.98 13.17
CA PHE A 144 -3.82 -15.55 12.00
C PHE A 144 -3.58 -16.70 11.01
N HIS A 145 -3.75 -16.44 9.72
CA HIS A 145 -3.31 -17.34 8.67
C HIS A 145 -2.23 -16.69 7.80
N PHE A 146 -1.10 -17.38 7.59
CA PHE A 146 -0.05 -16.91 6.68
C PHE A 146 -0.51 -16.68 5.22
N LYS A 147 -1.66 -17.26 4.83
CA LYS A 147 -2.29 -16.99 3.52
C LYS A 147 -2.68 -15.51 3.38
N SER A 148 -3.00 -14.82 4.48
CA SER A 148 -3.30 -13.38 4.49
C SER A 148 -2.16 -12.49 4.00
N ILE A 149 -0.93 -12.99 4.03
CA ILE A 149 0.27 -12.30 3.51
C ILE A 149 0.98 -13.14 2.42
N GLN A 150 0.23 -13.99 1.71
CA GLN A 150 0.78 -14.74 0.58
C GLN A 150 1.33 -13.77 -0.46
N GLY A 151 2.55 -14.01 -0.98
CA GLY A 151 3.17 -13.12 -1.97
C GLY A 151 3.70 -11.79 -1.41
N CYS A 152 3.58 -11.51 -0.11
CA CYS A 152 4.23 -10.38 0.55
C CYS A 152 5.72 -10.63 0.76
N TYR A 153 6.50 -10.61 -0.32
CA TYR A 153 7.91 -11.04 -0.29
C TYR A 153 8.84 -10.19 0.57
N ASN A 154 8.47 -8.93 0.84
CA ASN A 154 9.25 -8.00 1.67
C ASN A 154 8.74 -7.91 3.12
N CYS A 155 7.75 -8.73 3.50
CA CYS A 155 7.27 -8.76 4.88
C CYS A 155 8.30 -9.47 5.74
N GLU A 156 8.87 -8.76 6.71
CA GLU A 156 9.98 -9.26 7.53
C GLU A 156 9.60 -9.41 8.99
N SER A 157 8.62 -8.64 9.47
CA SER A 157 8.35 -8.51 10.90
C SER A 157 6.86 -8.50 11.25
N LEU A 158 6.48 -9.31 12.24
CA LEU A 158 5.13 -9.37 12.80
C LEU A 158 5.18 -9.06 14.28
N ARG A 159 4.15 -8.38 14.76
CA ARG A 159 3.90 -8.16 16.18
C ARG A 159 2.45 -8.50 16.51
N PHE A 160 2.23 -9.67 17.10
CA PHE A 160 0.92 -10.15 17.53
C PHE A 160 0.98 -10.61 19.00
N PRO A 161 0.77 -9.71 19.98
CA PRO A 161 0.98 -10.01 21.39
C PRO A 161 0.05 -11.08 21.96
N VAL A 162 -1.18 -11.19 21.43
CA VAL A 162 -2.24 -12.05 22.01
C VAL A 162 -2.69 -13.20 21.11
N VAL A 163 -2.03 -13.45 19.97
CA VAL A 163 -2.46 -14.49 19.01
C VAL A 163 -2.31 -15.88 19.59
N GLN A 164 -3.33 -16.71 19.40
CA GLN A 164 -3.42 -18.07 19.94
C GLN A 164 -3.37 -19.12 18.82
N THR A 165 -4.12 -18.87 17.75
CA THR A 165 -4.28 -19.81 16.64
C THR A 165 -3.55 -19.29 15.40
N ILE A 166 -2.66 -20.11 14.84
CA ILE A 166 -1.84 -19.75 13.69
C ILE A 166 -1.91 -20.87 12.64
N HIS A 167 -2.25 -20.49 11.42
CA HIS A 167 -2.36 -21.41 10.28
C HIS A 167 -1.26 -21.16 9.26
N GLY A 168 -0.48 -22.21 8.98
CA GLY A 168 0.66 -22.16 8.05
C GLY A 168 1.94 -21.62 8.69
N LYS A 169 2.96 -21.38 7.85
CA LYS A 169 4.28 -20.91 8.29
C LYS A 169 4.97 -20.11 7.17
N ASN A 170 5.72 -19.08 7.52
CA ASN A 170 6.65 -18.42 6.60
C ASN A 170 8.01 -18.17 7.29
N ASN A 171 9.04 -18.91 6.87
CA ASN A 171 10.37 -18.86 7.50
C ASN A 171 11.15 -17.56 7.23
N LYS A 172 10.69 -16.69 6.33
CA LYS A 172 11.33 -15.40 6.04
C LYS A 172 10.94 -14.32 7.04
N VAL A 173 9.80 -14.49 7.70
CA VAL A 173 9.20 -13.51 8.62
C VAL A 173 9.66 -13.79 10.05
N SER A 174 9.77 -12.74 10.86
CA SER A 174 10.16 -12.82 12.26
C SER A 174 9.08 -12.24 13.16
N ALA A 175 8.92 -12.79 14.35
CA ALA A 175 8.10 -12.25 15.42
C ALA A 175 8.93 -11.32 16.30
N THR A 176 8.31 -10.26 16.82
CA THR A 176 8.90 -9.45 17.90
C THR A 176 8.91 -10.19 19.22
N GLU A 177 9.85 -9.88 20.12
CA GLU A 177 9.99 -10.55 21.43
C GLU A 177 8.72 -10.45 22.29
N ASP A 178 7.99 -9.34 22.18
CA ASP A 178 6.72 -9.08 22.85
C ASP A 178 5.49 -9.65 22.12
N SER A 179 5.70 -10.44 21.06
CA SER A 179 4.65 -11.28 20.46
C SER A 179 4.36 -12.52 21.29
N SER A 180 3.19 -13.12 21.05
CA SER A 180 2.76 -14.32 21.77
C SER A 180 3.71 -15.49 21.57
N ASP A 181 3.76 -16.39 22.56
CA ASP A 181 4.53 -17.64 22.45
C ASP A 181 3.97 -18.57 21.38
N ALA A 182 2.69 -18.45 21.01
CA ALA A 182 2.15 -19.16 19.86
C ALA A 182 2.87 -18.73 18.57
N LEU A 183 3.05 -17.42 18.35
CA LEU A 183 3.74 -16.91 17.16
C LEU A 183 5.22 -17.26 17.15
N LYS A 184 5.92 -17.06 18.27
CA LYS A 184 7.36 -17.34 18.41
C LYS A 184 7.71 -18.82 18.28
N ARG A 185 6.75 -19.75 18.49
CA ARG A 185 6.94 -21.18 18.19
C ARG A 185 6.91 -21.50 16.69
N VAL A 186 6.25 -20.67 15.88
CA VAL A 186 6.07 -20.89 14.44
C VAL A 186 7.16 -20.17 13.63
N ILE A 187 7.63 -19.01 14.07
CA ILE A 187 8.65 -18.22 13.36
C ILE A 187 9.73 -17.69 14.31
N LYS A 188 10.90 -17.32 13.75
CA LYS A 188 12.04 -16.82 14.53
C LYS A 188 11.73 -15.49 15.23
N SER A 189 12.45 -15.16 16.30
CA SER A 189 12.25 -13.92 17.08
C SER A 189 13.27 -12.83 16.72
N ILE A 190 12.85 -11.57 16.83
CA ILE A 190 13.65 -10.34 16.78
C ILE A 190 13.27 -9.43 17.95
N LYS A 191 14.16 -8.51 18.37
CA LYS A 191 13.93 -7.66 19.55
C LYS A 191 12.66 -6.82 19.48
N ALA A 192 12.51 -6.07 18.39
CA ALA A 192 11.39 -5.16 18.17
C ALA A 192 11.17 -4.99 16.66
N LEU A 193 10.06 -4.36 16.29
CA LEU A 193 9.83 -3.99 14.89
C LEU A 193 11.01 -3.13 14.39
N PRO A 194 11.53 -3.39 13.18
CA PRO A 194 12.54 -2.55 12.58
C PRO A 194 12.07 -1.10 12.58
N LYS A 195 12.93 -0.19 13.03
CA LYS A 195 12.64 1.23 12.91
C LYS A 195 12.70 1.60 11.43
N ASP A 196 11.76 2.41 10.98
CA ASP A 196 11.82 3.04 9.67
C ASP A 196 12.94 4.08 9.64
N THR A 197 14.19 3.62 9.51
CA THR A 197 15.34 4.49 9.30
C THR A 197 15.51 4.69 7.79
N CYS A 198 14.94 5.76 7.26
CA CYS A 198 15.25 6.21 5.90
C CYS A 198 16.54 7.04 5.92
N GLU A 199 17.66 6.42 6.27
CA GLU A 199 18.98 7.06 6.19
C GLU A 199 19.49 6.96 4.75
N ILE A 200 19.30 8.00 3.96
CA ILE A 200 19.84 8.07 2.60
C ILE A 200 21.37 8.13 2.69
N ASN A 201 22.09 7.30 1.95
CA ASN A 201 23.54 7.37 1.86
C ASN A 201 23.93 8.62 1.04
N ILE A 202 24.12 9.74 1.74
CA ILE A 202 24.43 11.04 1.13
C ILE A 202 25.73 10.99 0.31
N GLU A 203 26.73 10.21 0.73
CA GLU A 203 27.99 10.07 0.01
C GLU A 203 27.79 9.36 -1.34
N SER A 204 26.99 8.30 -1.36
CA SER A 204 26.61 7.58 -2.59
C SER A 204 25.81 8.48 -3.52
N VAL A 205 24.89 9.30 -2.99
CA VAL A 205 24.16 10.29 -3.80
C VAL A 205 25.09 11.36 -4.37
N LYS A 206 26.06 11.87 -3.59
CA LYS A 206 27.05 12.85 -4.07
C LYS A 206 27.96 12.26 -5.16
N MET A 207 28.35 11.00 -5.01
CA MET A 207 29.17 10.28 -5.99
C MET A 207 28.47 10.10 -7.35
N LEU A 208 27.12 10.00 -7.37
CA LEU A 208 26.37 9.91 -8.63
C LEU A 208 26.49 11.15 -9.51
N VAL A 209 26.66 12.34 -8.95
CA VAL A 209 26.82 13.56 -9.77
C VAL A 209 28.08 13.45 -10.65
N ASN A 210 29.10 12.78 -10.13
CA ASN A 210 30.46 12.76 -10.69
C ASN A 210 30.82 11.45 -11.42
N ALA A 211 29.99 10.39 -11.33
CA ALA A 211 30.30 9.08 -11.92
C ALA A 211 29.18 8.54 -12.84
N SER A 212 29.54 7.65 -13.77
CA SER A 212 28.60 6.89 -14.63
C SER A 212 28.01 5.68 -13.89
N THR A 213 27.64 5.85 -12.62
CA THR A 213 27.22 4.76 -11.73
C THR A 213 25.72 4.79 -11.46
N GLN A 214 25.22 3.66 -10.95
CA GLN A 214 23.87 3.53 -10.38
C GLN A 214 23.99 2.82 -9.04
N PHE A 215 23.04 3.04 -8.15
CA PHE A 215 22.85 2.20 -6.97
C PHE A 215 21.37 2.14 -6.59
N GLU A 216 20.99 1.11 -5.85
CA GLU A 216 19.65 0.97 -5.28
C GLU A 216 19.73 1.10 -3.77
N GLN A 217 18.88 1.93 -3.19
CA GLN A 217 18.73 2.06 -1.74
C GLN A 217 17.26 2.22 -1.39
N ASN A 218 16.75 1.46 -0.40
CA ASN A 218 15.35 1.49 0.03
C ASN A 218 14.36 1.30 -1.15
N ARG A 219 14.73 0.44 -2.12
CA ARG A 219 14.00 0.22 -3.38
C ARG A 219 13.87 1.46 -4.27
N ILE A 220 14.71 2.46 -4.06
CA ILE A 220 14.85 3.62 -4.94
C ILE A 220 16.12 3.41 -5.75
N LEU A 221 15.99 3.32 -7.07
CA LEU A 221 17.16 3.31 -7.94
C LEU A 221 17.58 4.74 -8.21
N TYR A 222 18.83 5.03 -7.92
CA TYR A 222 19.48 6.26 -8.32
C TYR A 222 20.38 5.96 -9.51
N SER A 223 20.16 6.64 -10.64
CA SER A 223 20.88 6.36 -11.88
C SER A 223 21.07 7.61 -12.75
N ASN A 224 22.18 7.63 -13.49
CA ASN A 224 22.43 8.59 -14.56
C ASN A 224 22.01 8.08 -15.95
N SER A 225 21.64 6.80 -16.09
CA SER A 225 21.29 6.19 -17.38
C SER A 225 20.11 5.21 -17.29
N LEU A 226 19.42 4.98 -18.42
CA LEU A 226 18.27 4.07 -18.55
C LEU A 226 18.57 2.80 -19.37
N HIS A 227 19.85 2.51 -19.62
CA HIS A 227 20.28 1.43 -20.52
C HIS A 227 20.10 0.02 -19.93
N ASN A 228 19.81 -0.11 -18.63
CA ASN A 228 19.71 -1.42 -18.01
C ASN A 228 18.43 -2.17 -18.40
N LYS A 229 18.62 -3.36 -18.97
CA LYS A 229 17.54 -4.30 -19.32
C LYS A 229 16.97 -5.05 -18.09
N ASN A 230 17.71 -5.09 -16.97
CA ASN A 230 17.38 -5.86 -15.77
C ASN A 230 17.16 -4.97 -14.54
N LEU A 231 16.26 -4.00 -14.65
CA LEU A 231 15.83 -3.20 -13.51
C LEU A 231 14.86 -4.04 -12.65
N SER A 232 15.01 -3.98 -11.32
CA SER A 232 14.10 -4.65 -10.40
C SER A 232 12.67 -4.12 -10.58
N THR A 233 11.70 -5.02 -10.81
CA THR A 233 10.28 -4.65 -10.88
C THR A 233 9.69 -4.27 -9.52
N GLN A 234 10.48 -4.45 -8.44
CA GLN A 234 10.09 -4.13 -7.07
C GLN A 234 10.50 -2.71 -6.63
N LEU A 235 11.11 -1.91 -7.53
CA LEU A 235 11.49 -0.54 -7.23
C LEU A 235 10.27 0.31 -6.84
N LYS A 236 10.39 1.03 -5.73
CA LYS A 236 9.46 2.05 -5.20
C LYS A 236 9.64 3.40 -5.88
N GLY A 237 10.85 3.71 -6.33
CA GLY A 237 11.20 5.02 -6.85
C GLY A 237 12.34 4.98 -7.84
N LEU A 238 12.37 5.96 -8.73
CA LEU A 238 13.52 6.23 -9.60
C LEU A 238 14.00 7.66 -9.38
N VAL A 239 15.30 7.83 -9.26
CA VAL A 239 15.98 9.13 -9.22
C VAL A 239 16.94 9.17 -10.40
N LEU A 240 16.57 9.90 -11.44
CA LEU A 240 17.22 9.92 -12.76
C LEU A 240 17.89 11.27 -13.00
N MET A 241 19.14 11.41 -12.57
CA MET A 241 19.78 12.74 -12.41
C MET A 241 20.23 13.41 -13.72
N LYS A 242 20.54 12.62 -14.76
CA LYS A 242 21.08 13.11 -16.04
C LYS A 242 20.19 12.79 -17.25
N ILE A 243 18.97 12.32 -17.04
CA ILE A 243 18.12 11.81 -18.11
C ILE A 243 17.22 12.91 -18.66
N GLU A 244 17.40 13.21 -19.94
CA GLU A 244 16.65 14.25 -20.65
C GLU A 244 15.38 13.72 -21.33
N ASN A 245 15.36 12.44 -21.72
CA ASN A 245 14.22 11.84 -22.42
C ASN A 245 13.87 10.48 -21.79
N ILE A 246 12.60 10.32 -21.38
CA ILE A 246 12.07 9.05 -20.87
C ILE A 246 11.19 8.42 -21.96
N PRO A 247 11.55 7.24 -22.50
CA PRO A 247 10.76 6.58 -23.55
C PRO A 247 9.37 6.14 -23.07
N ASP A 248 8.39 6.18 -23.98
CA ASP A 248 7.04 5.68 -23.76
C ASP A 248 7.08 4.26 -23.19
N HIS A 249 6.19 3.99 -22.25
CA HIS A 249 5.99 2.66 -21.65
C HIS A 249 7.23 2.02 -21.02
N LYS A 250 8.36 2.73 -20.88
CA LYS A 250 9.61 2.20 -20.32
C LYS A 250 9.42 1.58 -18.93
N PHE A 251 8.50 2.13 -18.14
CA PHE A 251 8.19 1.66 -16.80
C PHE A 251 6.83 0.97 -16.66
N SER A 252 6.19 0.58 -17.78
CA SER A 252 4.87 -0.07 -17.79
C SER A 252 4.79 -1.34 -16.96
N ASN A 253 5.91 -2.06 -16.79
CA ASN A 253 6.00 -3.29 -16.00
C ASN A 253 6.36 -3.07 -14.52
N PHE A 254 6.65 -1.84 -14.09
CA PHE A 254 7.05 -1.51 -12.72
C PHE A 254 5.83 -1.17 -11.86
N ARG A 255 5.06 -2.20 -11.51
CA ARG A 255 3.80 -2.04 -10.75
C ARG A 255 3.97 -1.44 -9.35
N CYS A 256 5.20 -1.35 -8.87
CA CYS A 256 5.54 -0.82 -7.53
C CYS A 256 6.17 0.57 -7.58
N LEU A 257 6.36 1.13 -8.77
CA LEU A 257 7.02 2.42 -8.93
C LEU A 257 6.06 3.55 -8.56
N ASN A 258 6.24 4.09 -7.36
CA ASN A 258 5.40 5.15 -6.80
C ASN A 258 5.78 6.53 -7.34
N PHE A 259 7.06 6.76 -7.65
CA PHE A 259 7.54 8.04 -8.16
C PHE A 259 8.75 7.92 -9.09
N VAL A 260 8.88 8.90 -9.98
CA VAL A 260 10.10 9.14 -10.77
C VAL A 260 10.50 10.59 -10.57
N HIS A 261 11.69 10.82 -10.02
CA HIS A 261 12.31 12.13 -9.93
C HIS A 261 13.38 12.25 -11.00
N ALA A 262 13.11 13.02 -12.05
CA ALA A 262 14.00 13.19 -13.19
C ALA A 262 14.13 14.68 -13.54
N PRO A 263 14.98 15.44 -12.82
CA PRO A 263 14.96 16.90 -12.85
C PRO A 263 15.44 17.51 -14.18
N ARG A 264 16.10 16.73 -15.04
CA ARG A 264 16.58 17.17 -16.35
C ARG A 264 15.69 16.71 -17.50
N THR A 265 14.58 16.03 -17.24
CA THR A 265 13.71 15.50 -18.28
C THR A 265 13.00 16.64 -19.02
N GLN A 266 13.23 16.71 -20.33
CA GLN A 266 12.66 17.70 -21.24
C GLN A 266 11.46 17.13 -22.01
N SER A 267 11.42 15.81 -22.21
CA SER A 267 10.29 15.13 -22.85
C SER A 267 9.88 13.85 -22.11
N LEU A 268 8.57 13.68 -21.99
CA LEU A 268 7.89 12.48 -21.48
C LEU A 268 7.03 11.94 -22.60
N GLY A 269 7.29 10.70 -23.00
CA GLY A 269 6.42 9.93 -23.87
C GLY A 269 5.55 8.94 -23.09
#